data_AF-A0A7Y7NJM3-F1
#
_entry.id   AF-A0A7Y7NJM3-F1
#
_cell.length_a   1.000
_cell.length_b   1.000
_cell.length_c   1.000
_cell.angle_alpha   90.00
_cell.angle_beta   90.00
_cell.angle_gamma   90.00
#
_symmetry.space_group_name_H-M   'P 1'
#
loop_
_entity.id
_entity.type
_entity.pdbx_description
1 polymer ?
#
loop_
_entity_poly.entity_id
_entity_poly.type
_entity_poly.pdbx_seq_one_letter_code
_entity_poly.pdbx_strand_id
1 'polypeptide(L)'
;MQHSQNNLNSEQPINTNLQDIAFPTLLEKFKTSMKHAFRQVDDIDSFCSTRGFPPDVLKELMSTNPLALCIPRQYGGFGASIKENIAFISAASYESLALALTLGINNGLFIQPFSKYGQESEKQKVFGQFLNNSCMGGLMITEPNFGSDALSMLTSFYEKDGYYHLKGKKHWAGLTGMADFWLLTARKHSKSGSLMRDIDMFVCDVSAPRQAIQVEEYFENLGLYQIPYGRNNIDVYIPAAQKLIPHTTGIQMLLDLLHRSRFQFPAMGLGFIHRILDEAIAHANLRIVSKKSLFDYDQVQSRLSRLQANYTICSAFCLKSSEIAGTENDLSAFGLEANVVKTVTSDLMQESAQSLLQLVGAKGYKINHFAGRSLVDSRPFQIFEGSNDILYHQIADSVLKMMKATKNNNFYQFLKGFTARVADSVHEMVNFDLHIPLSQRKLVDFGKVISRIVSMDHVLYLEEKGFRKDLIENALIVLKQEVSALINTYHYPNSSHVVANYEDNSNWFSFA
;
A
#
# COMPACT_ATOMS: atom_id res chain seq x y z
N MET A 1 -29.24 17.26 27.78
CA MET A 1 -30.67 17.59 27.66
C MET A 1 -31.16 17.05 26.34
N GLN A 2 -32.27 16.29 26.40
CA GLN A 2 -33.13 15.78 25.32
C GLN A 2 -32.49 14.94 24.21
N HIS A 3 -32.63 13.61 24.40
CA HIS A 3 -32.63 12.59 23.35
C HIS A 3 -33.83 12.79 22.42
N SER A 4 -33.59 12.92 21.12
CA SER A 4 -34.57 12.65 20.07
C SER A 4 -34.25 11.32 19.41
N GLN A 5 -35.04 10.29 19.75
CA GLN A 5 -35.13 9.05 18.99
C GLN A 5 -35.77 9.36 17.63
N ASN A 6 -34.99 9.25 16.55
CA ASN A 6 -35.55 9.12 15.21
C ASN A 6 -35.37 7.68 14.75
N ASN A 7 -36.48 6.95 14.74
CA ASN A 7 -36.65 5.70 14.03
C ASN A 7 -36.50 5.95 12.53
N LEU A 8 -35.42 5.47 11.93
CA LEU A 8 -35.30 5.25 10.49
C LEU A 8 -35.34 3.75 10.27
N ASN A 9 -36.54 3.23 9.97
CA ASN A 9 -36.73 1.91 9.42
C ASN A 9 -36.98 2.02 7.91
N SER A 10 -36.44 1.02 7.20
CA SER A 10 -36.58 0.67 5.78
C SER A 10 -35.83 1.53 4.75
N GLU A 11 -34.50 1.37 4.69
CA GLU A 11 -33.81 1.40 3.39
C GLU A 11 -34.06 0.05 2.68
N GLN A 12 -34.54 0.10 1.44
CA GLN A 12 -34.69 -1.08 0.60
C GLN A 12 -33.31 -1.75 0.43
N PRO A 13 -33.21 -3.10 0.49
CA PRO A 13 -31.96 -3.77 0.18
C PRO A 13 -31.53 -3.38 -1.24
N ILE A 14 -30.23 -3.10 -1.43
CA ILE A 14 -29.58 -2.89 -2.73
C ILE A 14 -29.65 -4.22 -3.49
N ASN A 15 -30.84 -4.59 -3.97
CA ASN A 15 -31.15 -5.88 -4.56
C ASN A 15 -31.24 -5.76 -6.09
N THR A 16 -30.33 -5.01 -6.69
CA THR A 16 -29.97 -5.20 -8.08
C THR A 16 -29.03 -6.40 -8.14
N ASN A 17 -29.30 -7.36 -9.03
CA ASN A 17 -28.45 -8.52 -9.26
C ASN A 17 -27.06 -8.06 -9.73
N LEU A 18 -26.17 -7.73 -8.78
CA LEU A 18 -24.87 -7.09 -9.03
C LEU A 18 -24.05 -7.93 -10.02
N GLN A 19 -24.24 -9.25 -10.00
CA GLN A 19 -23.49 -10.23 -10.79
C GLN A 19 -23.67 -10.12 -12.32
N ASP A 20 -24.73 -9.46 -12.79
CA ASP A 20 -25.04 -9.32 -14.22
C ASP A 20 -24.44 -8.04 -14.84
N ILE A 21 -23.85 -7.15 -14.03
CA ILE A 21 -23.25 -5.92 -14.53
C ILE A 21 -21.87 -6.22 -15.10
N ALA A 22 -21.68 -5.96 -16.40
CA ALA A 22 -20.37 -6.06 -17.03
C ALA A 22 -19.37 -5.09 -16.38
N PHE A 23 -18.14 -5.56 -16.14
CA PHE A 23 -17.10 -4.80 -15.45
C PHE A 23 -16.86 -3.38 -16.01
N PRO A 24 -16.76 -3.15 -17.34
CA PRO A 24 -16.58 -1.80 -17.87
C PRO A 24 -17.69 -0.83 -17.45
N THR A 25 -18.94 -1.31 -17.44
CA THR A 25 -20.10 -0.52 -17.01
C THR A 25 -20.02 -0.21 -15.51
N LEU A 26 -19.61 -1.17 -14.68
CA LEU A 26 -19.44 -0.96 -13.24
C LEU A 26 -18.34 0.08 -12.97
N LEU A 27 -17.21 -0.02 -13.66
CA LEU A 27 -16.09 0.92 -13.52
C LEU A 27 -16.49 2.34 -13.92
N GLU A 28 -17.20 2.51 -15.02
CA GLU A 28 -17.68 3.84 -15.45
C GLU A 28 -18.72 4.42 -14.49
N LYS A 29 -19.62 3.61 -13.94
CA LYS A 29 -20.52 4.04 -12.86
C LYS A 29 -19.75 4.53 -11.63
N PHE A 30 -18.74 3.78 -11.20
CA PHE A 30 -17.90 4.15 -10.06
C PHE A 30 -17.14 5.47 -10.31
N LYS A 31 -16.51 5.62 -11.48
CA LYS A 31 -15.86 6.89 -11.87
C LYS A 31 -16.84 8.06 -11.90
N THR A 32 -18.05 7.86 -12.41
CA THR A 32 -19.08 8.90 -12.49
C THR A 32 -19.51 9.33 -11.09
N SER A 33 -19.77 8.36 -10.20
CA SER A 33 -20.12 8.62 -8.80
C SER A 33 -19.00 9.37 -8.06
N MET A 34 -17.73 8.97 -8.20
CA MET A 34 -16.61 9.70 -7.59
C MET A 34 -16.52 11.15 -8.08
N LYS A 35 -16.67 11.38 -9.39
CA LYS A 35 -16.65 12.74 -9.95
C LYS A 35 -17.79 13.61 -9.43
N HIS A 36 -18.98 13.03 -9.26
CA HIS A 36 -20.12 13.74 -8.70
C HIS A 36 -19.90 14.04 -7.21
N ALA A 37 -19.51 13.03 -6.42
CA ALA A 37 -19.24 13.16 -5.00
C ALA A 37 -18.15 14.21 -4.67
N PHE A 38 -17.06 14.24 -5.45
CA PHE A 38 -15.90 15.11 -5.18
C PHE A 38 -15.93 16.49 -5.83
N ARG A 39 -16.91 16.77 -6.71
CA ARG A 39 -16.98 18.06 -7.44
C ARG A 39 -18.36 18.70 -7.44
N GLN A 40 -19.42 17.97 -7.12
CA GLN A 40 -20.80 18.46 -7.16
C GLN A 40 -21.48 18.36 -5.80
N VAL A 41 -21.31 17.26 -5.06
CA VAL A 41 -21.81 17.15 -3.68
C VAL A 41 -20.97 18.02 -2.76
N ASP A 42 -19.66 17.94 -2.88
CA ASP A 42 -18.71 18.77 -2.14
C ASP A 42 -17.40 18.89 -2.93
N ASP A 43 -16.42 19.61 -2.38
CA ASP A 43 -15.10 19.82 -2.96
C ASP A 43 -14.04 19.01 -2.20
N ILE A 44 -13.43 18.03 -2.87
CA ILE A 44 -12.33 17.24 -2.31
C ILE A 44 -11.16 18.09 -1.81
N ASP A 45 -10.93 19.26 -2.42
CA ASP A 45 -9.87 20.16 -1.98
C ASP A 45 -10.13 20.79 -0.60
N SER A 46 -11.37 20.77 -0.12
CA SER A 46 -11.75 21.20 1.22
C SER A 46 -11.56 20.11 2.29
N PHE A 47 -11.48 18.83 1.92
CA PHE A 47 -11.51 17.73 2.89
C PHE A 47 -10.25 17.62 3.76
N CYS A 48 -9.24 18.45 3.53
CA CYS A 48 -8.08 18.56 4.41
C CYS A 48 -8.41 19.25 5.76
N SER A 49 -9.56 19.93 5.89
CA SER A 49 -9.91 20.66 7.12
C SER A 49 -10.77 19.85 8.10
N THR A 50 -11.41 18.78 7.66
CA THR A 50 -12.37 18.00 8.47
C THR A 50 -12.03 16.52 8.39
N ARG A 51 -11.98 15.85 9.55
CA ARG A 51 -11.62 14.44 9.62
C ARG A 51 -12.71 13.57 9.02
N GLY A 52 -12.31 12.57 8.24
CA GLY A 52 -13.23 11.66 7.55
C GLY A 52 -13.78 12.21 6.23
N PHE A 53 -14.41 11.35 5.45
CA PHE A 53 -15.26 11.82 4.35
C PHE A 53 -16.58 12.39 4.92
N PRO A 54 -17.12 13.48 4.35
CA PRO A 54 -18.48 13.90 4.67
C PRO A 54 -19.46 12.73 4.50
N PRO A 55 -20.47 12.56 5.38
CA PRO A 55 -21.36 11.39 5.34
C PRO A 55 -22.05 11.17 3.99
N ASP A 56 -22.54 12.25 3.35
CA ASP A 56 -23.22 12.17 2.05
C ASP A 56 -22.25 11.80 0.92
N VAL A 57 -21.02 12.33 0.96
CA VAL A 57 -19.94 11.96 0.04
C VAL A 57 -19.59 10.48 0.21
N LEU A 58 -19.41 10.00 1.44
CA LEU A 58 -19.11 8.59 1.71
C LEU A 58 -20.25 7.68 1.23
N LYS A 59 -21.50 8.05 1.51
CA LYS A 59 -22.69 7.31 1.05
C LYS A 59 -22.70 7.17 -0.47
N GLU A 60 -22.40 8.26 -1.18
CA GLU A 60 -22.33 8.21 -2.64
C GLU A 60 -21.17 7.33 -3.13
N LEU A 61 -19.96 7.49 -2.60
CA LEU A 61 -18.79 6.69 -2.97
C LEU A 61 -19.03 5.18 -2.75
N MET A 62 -19.81 4.82 -1.73
CA MET A 62 -20.15 3.43 -1.41
C MET A 62 -21.39 2.92 -2.16
N SER A 63 -22.14 3.78 -2.85
CA SER A 63 -23.41 3.44 -3.50
C SER A 63 -23.28 2.40 -4.62
N THR A 64 -22.12 2.33 -5.28
CA THR A 64 -21.84 1.30 -6.30
C THR A 64 -21.31 -0.01 -5.70
N ASN A 65 -21.27 -0.12 -4.37
CA ASN A 65 -20.67 -1.19 -3.59
C ASN A 65 -19.29 -1.63 -4.13
N PRO A 66 -18.28 -0.76 -4.08
CA PRO A 66 -16.95 -1.07 -4.63
C PRO A 66 -16.27 -2.26 -3.93
N LEU A 67 -16.65 -2.58 -2.69
CA LEU A 67 -16.08 -3.70 -1.92
C LEU A 67 -16.59 -5.07 -2.40
N ALA A 68 -17.78 -5.13 -3.00
CA ALA A 68 -18.32 -6.35 -3.60
C ALA A 68 -17.42 -6.92 -4.70
N LEU A 69 -16.52 -6.11 -5.28
CA LEU A 69 -15.60 -6.52 -6.32
C LEU A 69 -14.68 -7.66 -5.87
N CYS A 70 -14.23 -7.62 -4.61
CA CYS A 70 -13.34 -8.62 -4.03
C CYS A 70 -14.07 -9.77 -3.33
N ILE A 71 -15.41 -9.79 -3.34
CA ILE A 71 -16.20 -10.88 -2.77
C ILE A 71 -16.40 -11.98 -3.83
N PRO A 72 -16.21 -13.27 -3.49
CA PRO A 72 -16.46 -14.37 -4.43
C PRO A 72 -17.93 -14.41 -4.91
N ARG A 73 -18.15 -14.86 -6.16
CA ARG A 73 -19.49 -14.94 -6.77
C ARG A 73 -20.45 -15.82 -5.97
N GLN A 74 -19.97 -16.91 -5.38
CA GLN A 74 -20.81 -17.81 -4.59
C GLN A 74 -21.43 -17.15 -3.35
N TYR A 75 -20.91 -16.00 -2.90
CA TYR A 75 -21.47 -15.22 -1.80
C TYR A 75 -22.15 -13.92 -2.25
N GLY A 76 -22.38 -13.72 -3.55
CA GLY A 76 -23.08 -12.54 -4.08
C GLY A 76 -22.17 -11.44 -4.66
N GLY A 77 -20.85 -11.59 -4.63
CA GLY A 77 -19.89 -10.61 -5.18
C GLY A 77 -19.60 -10.75 -6.67
N PHE A 78 -18.62 -10.00 -7.18
CA PHE A 78 -18.23 -9.99 -8.59
C PHE A 78 -17.16 -11.03 -8.97
N GLY A 79 -16.57 -11.72 -7.98
CA GLY A 79 -15.65 -12.85 -8.23
C GLY A 79 -14.18 -12.58 -7.98
N ALA A 80 -13.83 -11.46 -7.35
CA ALA A 80 -12.48 -11.21 -6.84
C ALA A 80 -11.36 -11.20 -7.90
N SER A 81 -11.65 -10.72 -9.11
CA SER A 81 -10.62 -10.53 -10.13
C SER A 81 -9.62 -9.45 -9.71
N ILE A 82 -8.35 -9.83 -9.59
CA ILE A 82 -7.27 -8.89 -9.21
C ILE A 82 -7.08 -7.81 -10.27
N LYS A 83 -7.16 -8.16 -11.56
CA LYS A 83 -7.07 -7.18 -12.66
C LYS A 83 -8.15 -6.10 -12.56
N GLU A 84 -9.38 -6.53 -12.27
CA GLU A 84 -10.52 -5.63 -12.10
C GLU A 84 -10.35 -4.75 -10.85
N ASN A 85 -9.89 -5.34 -9.74
CA ASN A 85 -9.59 -4.62 -8.51
C ASN A 85 -8.49 -3.57 -8.70
N ILE A 86 -7.43 -3.90 -9.43
CA ILE A 86 -6.37 -2.95 -9.79
C ILE A 86 -6.95 -1.74 -10.54
N ALA A 87 -7.82 -1.97 -11.53
CA ALA A 87 -8.46 -0.90 -12.28
C ALA A 87 -9.38 -0.03 -11.42
N PHE A 88 -10.13 -0.62 -10.47
CA PHE A 88 -10.96 0.11 -9.51
C PHE A 88 -10.14 0.98 -8.56
N ILE A 89 -9.13 0.40 -7.93
CA ILE A 89 -8.25 1.13 -7.00
C ILE A 89 -7.48 2.23 -7.75
N SER A 90 -7.04 1.99 -8.99
CA SER A 90 -6.39 3.01 -9.80
C SER A 90 -7.33 4.16 -10.15
N ALA A 91 -8.59 3.86 -10.48
CA ALA A 91 -9.59 4.91 -10.72
C ALA A 91 -9.88 5.73 -9.45
N ALA A 92 -9.96 5.08 -8.29
CA ALA A 92 -10.10 5.78 -7.01
C ALA A 92 -8.89 6.65 -6.70
N SER A 93 -7.68 6.12 -6.92
CA SER A 93 -6.43 6.81 -6.58
C SER A 93 -6.16 8.04 -7.45
N TYR A 94 -6.70 8.05 -8.68
CA TYR A 94 -6.68 9.23 -9.53
C TYR A 94 -7.44 10.41 -8.90
N GLU A 95 -8.55 10.15 -8.21
CA GLU A 95 -9.37 11.18 -7.58
C GLU A 95 -8.94 11.43 -6.12
N SER A 96 -8.73 10.37 -5.34
CA SER A 96 -8.39 10.44 -3.91
C SER A 96 -7.52 9.27 -3.47
N LEU A 97 -6.28 9.56 -3.05
CA LEU A 97 -5.38 8.55 -2.50
C LEU A 97 -5.91 7.95 -1.19
N ALA A 98 -6.63 8.75 -0.38
CA ALA A 98 -7.29 8.27 0.83
C ALA A 98 -8.43 7.27 0.51
N LEU A 99 -9.28 7.55 -0.48
CA LEU A 99 -10.30 6.59 -0.91
C LEU A 99 -9.66 5.29 -1.42
N ALA A 100 -8.63 5.40 -2.25
CA ALA A 100 -7.92 4.24 -2.78
C ALA A 100 -7.32 3.37 -1.67
N LEU A 101 -6.73 3.98 -0.64
CA LEU A 101 -6.21 3.26 0.52
C LEU A 101 -7.34 2.65 1.37
N THR A 102 -8.48 3.34 1.55
CA THR A 102 -9.67 2.77 2.21
C THR A 102 -10.12 1.50 1.49
N LEU A 103 -10.23 1.52 0.16
CA LEU A 103 -10.57 0.33 -0.62
C LEU A 103 -9.48 -0.75 -0.51
N GLY A 104 -8.20 -0.36 -0.53
CA GLY A 104 -7.07 -1.27 -0.36
C GLY A 104 -7.07 -1.99 1.00
N ILE A 105 -7.36 -1.28 2.09
CA ILE A 105 -7.50 -1.86 3.44
C ILE A 105 -8.63 -2.88 3.45
N ASN A 106 -9.81 -2.52 2.96
CA ASN A 106 -10.96 -3.43 2.92
C ASN A 106 -10.67 -4.66 2.06
N ASN A 107 -10.20 -4.46 0.83
CA ASN A 107 -10.04 -5.52 -0.15
C ASN A 107 -8.85 -6.42 0.20
N GLY A 108 -7.65 -5.84 0.34
CA GLY A 108 -6.40 -6.57 0.51
C GLY A 108 -6.14 -7.04 1.94
N LEU A 109 -6.60 -6.30 2.96
CA LEU A 109 -6.31 -6.62 4.36
C LEU A 109 -7.47 -7.27 5.12
N PHE A 110 -8.68 -7.30 4.55
CA PHE A 110 -9.82 -7.98 5.17
C PHE A 110 -10.51 -8.99 4.25
N ILE A 111 -11.11 -8.55 3.14
CA ILE A 111 -12.00 -9.37 2.31
C ILE A 111 -11.24 -10.55 1.67
N GLN A 112 -10.09 -10.30 1.05
CA GLN A 112 -9.29 -11.36 0.44
C GLN A 112 -8.74 -12.38 1.46
N PRO A 113 -8.08 -11.98 2.57
CA PRO A 113 -7.61 -12.95 3.56
C PRO A 113 -8.78 -13.71 4.23
N PHE A 114 -9.91 -13.06 4.49
CA PHE A 114 -11.10 -13.74 5.02
C PHE A 114 -11.71 -14.70 3.99
N SER A 115 -11.74 -14.33 2.71
CA SER A 115 -12.18 -15.23 1.63
C SER A 115 -11.32 -16.48 1.55
N LYS A 116 -10.01 -16.35 1.75
CA LYS A 116 -9.06 -17.45 1.66
C LYS A 116 -9.05 -18.33 2.92
N TYR A 117 -8.98 -17.73 4.10
CA TYR A 117 -8.70 -18.43 5.36
C TYR A 117 -9.87 -18.44 6.35
N GLY A 118 -10.95 -17.71 6.06
CA GLY A 118 -12.15 -17.70 6.89
C GLY A 118 -12.86 -19.05 6.87
N GLN A 119 -13.54 -19.39 7.96
CA GLN A 119 -14.34 -20.60 8.02
C GLN A 119 -15.61 -20.45 7.19
N GLU A 120 -15.98 -21.50 6.46
CA GLU A 120 -17.17 -21.48 5.60
C GLU A 120 -18.47 -21.10 6.33
N SER A 121 -18.59 -21.48 7.61
CA SER A 121 -19.75 -21.15 8.44
C SER A 121 -19.96 -19.64 8.63
N GLU A 122 -18.89 -18.83 8.54
CA GLU A 122 -18.96 -17.38 8.75
C GLU A 122 -19.02 -16.59 7.43
N LYS A 123 -18.58 -17.17 6.31
CA LYS A 123 -18.40 -16.41 5.05
C LYS A 123 -19.69 -15.78 4.54
N GLN A 124 -20.78 -16.53 4.47
CA GLN A 124 -22.07 -16.00 4.00
C GLN A 124 -22.56 -14.85 4.89
N LYS A 125 -22.43 -14.98 6.21
CA LYS A 125 -22.84 -13.96 7.18
C LYS A 125 -22.03 -12.68 7.00
N VAL A 126 -20.69 -12.79 7.01
CA VAL A 126 -19.79 -11.63 6.93
C VAL A 126 -19.91 -10.95 5.57
N PHE A 127 -19.82 -11.69 4.45
CA PHE A 127 -19.95 -11.08 3.12
C PHE A 127 -21.33 -10.45 2.89
N GLY A 128 -22.39 -11.03 3.47
CA GLY A 128 -23.71 -10.42 3.46
C GLY A 128 -23.75 -9.01 4.08
N GLN A 129 -22.92 -8.73 5.08
CA GLN A 129 -22.84 -7.39 5.69
C GLN A 129 -22.17 -6.37 4.75
N PHE A 130 -21.07 -6.74 4.09
CA PHE A 130 -20.42 -5.90 3.08
C PHE A 130 -21.34 -5.63 1.88
N LEU A 131 -22.14 -6.61 1.48
CA LEU A 131 -23.05 -6.49 0.34
C LEU A 131 -24.27 -5.60 0.63
N ASN A 132 -24.87 -5.76 1.81
CA ASN A 132 -26.17 -5.15 2.09
C ASN A 132 -26.10 -3.89 2.96
N ASN A 133 -25.04 -3.72 3.76
CA ASN A 133 -24.95 -2.67 4.78
C ASN A 133 -23.74 -1.76 4.58
N SER A 134 -22.99 -1.90 3.47
CA SER A 134 -21.78 -1.13 3.18
C SER A 134 -20.73 -1.17 4.31
N CYS A 135 -20.71 -2.26 5.09
CA CYS A 135 -19.76 -2.43 6.18
C CYS A 135 -18.32 -2.38 5.68
N MET A 136 -17.43 -1.95 6.56
CA MET A 136 -15.99 -1.92 6.32
C MET A 136 -15.24 -2.91 7.20
N GLY A 137 -14.10 -3.35 6.69
CA GLY A 137 -13.15 -4.23 7.35
C GLY A 137 -11.76 -3.61 7.44
N GLY A 138 -10.96 -4.13 8.37
CA GLY A 138 -9.54 -3.77 8.49
C GLY A 138 -8.70 -4.85 9.16
N LEU A 139 -7.42 -4.53 9.38
CA LEU A 139 -6.43 -5.42 9.99
C LEU A 139 -5.71 -4.72 11.13
N MET A 140 -5.55 -5.40 12.28
CA MET A 140 -4.79 -4.91 13.42
C MET A 140 -3.58 -5.80 13.73
N ILE A 141 -2.39 -5.28 13.42
CA ILE A 141 -1.11 -5.94 13.71
C ILE A 141 -0.28 -5.13 14.71
N THR A 142 0.00 -3.88 14.36
CA THR A 142 0.95 -3.00 15.03
C THR A 142 0.55 -2.70 16.47
N GLU A 143 1.53 -2.72 17.37
CA GLU A 143 1.39 -2.40 18.79
C GLU A 143 2.31 -1.23 19.17
N PRO A 144 2.04 -0.49 20.26
CA PRO A 144 2.83 0.67 20.67
C PRO A 144 4.35 0.47 20.68
N ASN A 145 4.83 -0.72 21.04
CA ASN A 145 6.25 -1.06 21.11
C ASN A 145 6.72 -1.98 19.97
N PHE A 146 5.81 -2.41 19.08
CA PHE A 146 6.08 -3.43 18.06
C PHE A 146 5.47 -3.03 16.71
N GLY A 147 6.28 -2.32 15.90
CA GLY A 147 5.99 -1.97 14.52
C GLY A 147 6.69 -2.90 13.53
N SER A 148 7.93 -2.54 13.15
CA SER A 148 8.74 -3.37 12.24
C SER A 148 9.02 -4.78 12.78
N ASP A 149 9.08 -4.93 14.12
CA ASP A 149 9.18 -6.24 14.79
C ASP A 149 7.80 -6.78 15.21
N ALA A 150 6.89 -6.89 14.23
CA ALA A 150 5.52 -7.32 14.48
C ALA A 150 5.42 -8.74 15.06
N LEU A 151 6.40 -9.61 14.80
CA LEU A 151 6.38 -11.00 15.29
C LEU A 151 6.58 -11.09 16.81
N SER A 152 7.15 -10.04 17.43
CA SER A 152 7.35 -9.95 18.88
C SER A 152 6.15 -9.35 19.61
N MET A 153 5.00 -9.19 18.94
CA MET A 153 3.75 -8.67 19.53
C MET A 153 3.39 -9.37 20.85
N LEU A 154 2.68 -8.62 21.71
CA LEU A 154 2.24 -9.06 23.03
C LEU A 154 0.74 -9.28 23.13
N THR A 155 -0.06 -8.79 22.19
CA THR A 155 -1.49 -9.15 22.15
C THR A 155 -1.62 -10.66 22.12
N SER A 156 -2.41 -11.19 23.04
CA SER A 156 -2.46 -12.61 23.32
C SER A 156 -3.88 -13.11 23.49
N PHE A 157 -4.03 -14.43 23.54
CA PHE A 157 -5.33 -15.03 23.82
C PHE A 157 -5.25 -16.32 24.64
N TYR A 158 -6.36 -16.59 25.33
CA TYR A 158 -6.68 -17.89 25.91
C TYR A 158 -7.89 -18.49 25.21
N GLU A 159 -7.93 -19.81 25.13
CA GLU A 159 -9.06 -20.57 24.61
C GLU A 159 -9.88 -21.11 25.79
N LYS A 160 -11.18 -20.81 25.83
CA LYS A 160 -12.07 -21.25 26.90
C LYS A 160 -13.52 -21.31 26.41
N ASP A 161 -14.20 -22.42 26.71
CA ASP A 161 -15.65 -22.61 26.49
C ASP A 161 -16.14 -22.30 25.06
N GLY A 162 -15.33 -22.62 24.04
CA GLY A 162 -15.65 -22.35 22.62
C GLY A 162 -15.42 -20.91 22.18
N TYR A 163 -14.76 -20.10 23.01
CA TYR A 163 -14.34 -18.72 22.71
C TYR A 163 -12.83 -18.57 22.85
N TYR A 164 -12.29 -17.58 22.14
CA TYR A 164 -10.96 -17.04 22.30
C TYR A 164 -11.07 -15.68 22.99
N HIS A 165 -10.50 -15.56 24.19
CA HIS A 165 -10.43 -14.28 24.90
C HIS A 165 -9.13 -13.59 24.53
N LEU A 166 -9.21 -12.55 23.70
CA LEU A 166 -8.07 -11.77 23.24
C LEU A 166 -7.86 -10.56 24.15
N LYS A 167 -6.60 -10.30 24.54
CA LYS A 167 -6.20 -9.12 25.31
C LYS A 167 -4.94 -8.47 24.74
N GLY A 168 -4.93 -7.14 24.65
CA GLY A 168 -3.75 -6.39 24.23
C GLY A 168 -4.04 -4.96 23.80
N LYS A 169 -3.08 -4.34 23.12
CA LYS A 169 -3.20 -3.00 22.55
C LYS A 169 -2.74 -3.00 21.11
N LYS A 170 -3.54 -2.40 20.23
CA LYS A 170 -3.23 -2.20 18.81
C LYS A 170 -3.26 -0.72 18.47
N HIS A 171 -2.44 -0.27 17.53
CA HIS A 171 -2.50 1.12 17.08
C HIS A 171 -2.20 1.27 15.59
N TRP A 172 -2.47 2.44 15.03
CA TRP A 172 -2.24 2.75 13.60
C TRP A 172 -3.00 1.86 12.61
N ALA A 173 -4.03 1.15 13.08
CA ALA A 173 -4.96 0.46 12.20
C ALA A 173 -5.83 1.50 11.48
N GLY A 174 -5.67 1.62 10.16
CA GLY A 174 -6.49 2.53 9.36
C GLY A 174 -7.95 2.12 9.42
N LEU A 175 -8.87 3.10 9.50
CA LEU A 175 -10.29 2.93 9.79
C LEU A 175 -10.61 2.65 11.27
N THR A 176 -9.70 3.01 12.20
CA THR A 176 -9.95 2.95 13.64
C THR A 176 -11.25 3.70 13.98
N GLY A 177 -12.16 3.06 14.71
CA GLY A 177 -13.47 3.62 15.07
C GLY A 177 -14.49 3.69 13.93
N MET A 178 -14.12 3.28 12.72
CA MET A 178 -14.98 3.32 11.53
C MET A 178 -15.27 1.93 10.96
N ALA A 179 -14.33 0.98 11.02
CA ALA A 179 -14.55 -0.37 10.50
C ALA A 179 -15.43 -1.20 11.44
N ASP A 180 -16.37 -1.94 10.84
CA ASP A 180 -17.31 -2.86 11.50
C ASP A 180 -16.66 -4.21 11.80
N PHE A 181 -15.70 -4.62 10.97
CA PHE A 181 -14.98 -5.87 11.10
C PHE A 181 -13.47 -5.68 11.20
N TRP A 182 -12.81 -6.48 12.04
CA TRP A 182 -11.35 -6.49 12.15
C TRP A 182 -10.79 -7.89 12.06
N LEU A 183 -9.71 -8.06 11.30
CA LEU A 183 -8.78 -9.16 11.50
C LEU A 183 -7.83 -8.77 12.63
N LEU A 184 -7.98 -9.39 13.80
CA LEU A 184 -7.13 -9.20 14.96
C LEU A 184 -6.02 -10.26 14.96
N THR A 185 -4.77 -9.82 15.15
CA THR A 185 -3.62 -10.73 15.33
C THR A 185 -3.27 -10.88 16.81
N ALA A 186 -3.06 -12.12 17.25
CA ALA A 186 -2.73 -12.43 18.63
C ALA A 186 -1.91 -13.72 18.76
N ARG A 187 -1.15 -13.86 19.85
CA ARG A 187 -0.36 -15.06 20.15
C ARG A 187 -1.01 -15.90 21.24
N LYS A 188 -0.99 -17.23 21.08
CA LYS A 188 -1.57 -18.14 22.08
C LYS A 188 -0.73 -18.17 23.34
N HIS A 189 -1.37 -18.14 24.51
CA HIS A 189 -0.70 -18.52 25.75
C HIS A 189 -0.42 -20.02 25.80
N SER A 190 0.82 -20.38 26.13
CA SER A 190 1.22 -21.74 26.40
C SER A 190 0.67 -22.22 27.74
N LYS A 191 0.75 -23.53 27.99
CA LYS A 191 0.39 -24.11 29.31
C LYS A 191 1.23 -23.56 30.46
N SER A 192 2.45 -23.08 30.19
CA SER A 192 3.33 -22.45 31.19
C SER A 192 3.13 -20.93 31.31
N GLY A 193 2.19 -20.36 30.57
CA GLY A 193 1.87 -18.92 30.61
C GLY A 193 2.66 -18.05 29.62
N SER A 194 3.72 -18.57 29.01
CA SER A 194 4.49 -17.85 27.99
C SER A 194 3.75 -17.71 26.65
N LEU A 195 4.10 -16.73 25.83
CA LEU A 195 3.51 -16.58 24.49
C LEU A 195 4.17 -17.52 23.47
N MET A 196 3.36 -18.28 22.74
CA MET A 196 3.82 -19.12 21.64
C MET A 196 4.40 -18.29 20.50
N ARG A 197 5.33 -18.83 19.71
CA ARG A 197 5.97 -18.08 18.60
C ARG A 197 5.01 -17.77 17.45
N ASP A 198 4.04 -18.63 17.19
CA ASP A 198 3.09 -18.48 16.08
C ASP A 198 2.02 -17.41 16.39
N ILE A 199 1.39 -16.87 15.34
CA ILE A 199 0.40 -15.79 15.41
C ILE A 199 -0.90 -16.30 14.80
N ASP A 200 -1.99 -16.23 15.55
CA ASP A 200 -3.33 -16.53 15.05
C ASP A 200 -4.06 -15.25 14.64
N MET A 201 -5.05 -15.40 13.76
CA MET A 201 -5.88 -14.32 13.26
C MET A 201 -7.36 -14.60 13.50
N PHE A 202 -8.10 -13.57 13.89
CA PHE A 202 -9.49 -13.69 14.31
C PHE A 202 -10.34 -12.60 13.67
N VAL A 203 -11.50 -12.97 13.15
CA VAL A 203 -12.53 -12.01 12.72
C VAL A 203 -13.24 -11.50 13.96
N CYS A 204 -13.22 -10.19 14.15
CA CYS A 204 -13.95 -9.48 15.20
C CYS A 204 -15.05 -8.66 14.55
N ASP A 205 -16.30 -8.89 14.94
CA ASP A 205 -17.48 -8.11 14.57
C ASP A 205 -17.75 -7.11 15.70
N VAL A 206 -17.45 -5.83 15.47
CA VAL A 206 -17.48 -4.78 16.51
C VAL A 206 -18.89 -4.60 17.09
N SER A 207 -19.93 -4.97 16.32
CA SER A 207 -21.33 -4.90 16.75
C SER A 207 -21.76 -6.10 17.61
N ALA A 208 -20.99 -7.20 17.58
CA ALA A 208 -21.34 -8.42 18.29
C ALA A 208 -21.11 -8.30 19.80
N PRO A 209 -21.92 -9.00 20.64
CA PRO A 209 -21.74 -8.98 22.09
C PRO A 209 -20.32 -9.39 22.51
N ARG A 210 -19.69 -8.56 23.35
CA ARG A 210 -18.32 -8.75 23.88
C ARG A 210 -17.21 -8.69 22.82
N GLN A 211 -17.47 -8.07 21.67
CA GLN A 211 -16.47 -7.85 20.60
C GLN A 211 -16.22 -6.37 20.28
N ALA A 212 -16.91 -5.45 20.96
CA ALA A 212 -16.68 -4.02 20.81
C ALA A 212 -15.22 -3.66 21.14
N ILE A 213 -14.59 -2.87 20.25
CA ILE A 213 -13.23 -2.37 20.44
C ILE A 213 -13.29 -0.96 21.01
N GLN A 214 -12.65 -0.75 22.16
CA GLN A 214 -12.54 0.57 22.74
C GLN A 214 -11.38 1.34 22.11
N VAL A 215 -11.68 2.45 21.44
CA VAL A 215 -10.66 3.41 20.98
C VAL A 215 -10.24 4.27 22.17
N GLU A 216 -8.98 4.13 22.61
CA GLU A 216 -8.39 4.91 23.71
C GLU A 216 -8.06 6.34 23.26
N GLU A 217 -7.62 6.50 22.01
CA GLU A 217 -7.15 7.78 21.46
C GLU A 217 -7.27 7.78 19.93
N TYR A 218 -7.73 8.88 19.34
CA TYR A 218 -7.62 9.13 17.90
C TYR A 218 -6.38 10.00 17.62
N PHE A 219 -5.54 9.58 16.70
CA PHE A 219 -4.30 10.30 16.35
C PHE A 219 -4.56 11.43 15.37
N GLU A 220 -3.81 12.52 15.48
CA GLU A 220 -3.79 13.61 14.49
C GLU A 220 -2.75 13.30 13.39
N ASN A 221 -3.23 12.76 12.26
CA ASN A 221 -2.38 12.42 11.12
C ASN A 221 -2.17 13.61 10.18
N LEU A 222 -0.97 13.69 9.59
CA LEU A 222 -0.53 14.78 8.72
C LEU A 222 -1.23 14.79 7.34
N GLY A 223 -1.48 13.61 6.78
CA GLY A 223 -2.12 13.40 5.48
C GLY A 223 -3.02 12.17 5.54
N LEU A 224 -3.75 11.88 4.46
CA LEU A 224 -4.81 10.86 4.41
C LEU A 224 -5.90 11.13 5.46
N TYR A 225 -6.29 12.40 5.59
CA TYR A 225 -7.12 12.91 6.70
C TYR A 225 -8.51 12.27 6.79
N GLN A 226 -8.97 11.64 5.71
CA GLN A 226 -10.23 10.92 5.64
C GLN A 226 -10.17 9.52 6.28
N ILE A 227 -8.96 9.03 6.61
CA ILE A 227 -8.76 7.73 7.27
C ILE A 227 -8.42 7.96 8.74
N PRO A 228 -9.27 7.55 9.69
CA PRO A 228 -8.96 7.66 11.10
C PRO A 228 -7.95 6.59 11.53
N TYR A 229 -7.02 7.00 12.39
CA TYR A 229 -6.06 6.15 13.08
C TYR A 229 -6.17 6.39 14.58
N GLY A 230 -5.82 5.40 15.39
CA GLY A 230 -5.85 5.55 16.84
C GLY A 230 -5.19 4.41 17.60
N ARG A 231 -5.27 4.50 18.92
CA ARG A 231 -4.89 3.45 19.87
C ARG A 231 -6.15 2.71 20.30
N ASN A 232 -6.12 1.40 20.21
CA ASN A 232 -7.24 0.49 20.42
C ASN A 232 -6.91 -0.46 21.57
N ASN A 233 -7.79 -0.52 22.57
CA ASN A 233 -7.73 -1.51 23.64
C ASN A 233 -8.50 -2.76 23.20
N ILE A 234 -7.81 -3.90 23.21
CA ILE A 234 -8.40 -5.19 22.85
C ILE A 234 -8.70 -5.95 24.14
N ASP A 235 -9.98 -6.18 24.41
CA ASP A 235 -10.48 -7.08 25.46
C ASP A 235 -11.80 -7.70 24.96
N VAL A 236 -11.70 -8.74 24.12
CA VAL A 236 -12.82 -9.27 23.34
C VAL A 236 -12.92 -10.80 23.42
N TYR A 237 -14.14 -11.32 23.31
CA TYR A 237 -14.43 -12.76 23.28
C TYR A 237 -14.90 -13.17 21.88
N ILE A 238 -14.03 -13.87 21.15
CA ILE A 238 -14.27 -14.29 19.76
C ILE A 238 -14.69 -15.77 19.71
N PRO A 239 -15.88 -16.13 19.20
CA PRO A 239 -16.28 -17.52 18.95
C PRO A 239 -15.25 -18.30 18.14
N ALA A 240 -15.15 -19.61 18.38
CA ALA A 240 -14.20 -20.47 17.69
C ALA A 240 -14.36 -20.46 16.14
N ALA A 241 -15.59 -20.29 15.66
CA ALA A 241 -15.91 -20.21 14.23
C ALA A 241 -15.29 -18.98 13.52
N GLN A 242 -14.91 -17.95 14.28
CA GLN A 242 -14.36 -16.71 13.75
C GLN A 242 -12.82 -16.68 13.71
N LYS A 243 -12.16 -17.78 14.10
CA LYS A 243 -10.70 -17.95 13.91
C LYS A 243 -10.40 -18.32 12.46
N LEU A 244 -9.42 -17.65 11.83
CA LEU A 244 -8.93 -18.04 10.50
C LEU A 244 -8.15 -19.36 10.57
N ILE A 245 -8.24 -20.18 9.52
CA ILE A 245 -7.60 -21.48 9.42
C ILE A 245 -6.41 -21.39 8.46
N PRO A 246 -5.15 -21.34 8.96
CA PRO A 246 -3.98 -21.37 8.09
C PRO A 246 -3.82 -22.75 7.44
N HIS A 247 -3.29 -22.79 6.21
CA HIS A 247 -2.91 -24.06 5.56
C HIS A 247 -1.66 -24.69 6.20
N THR A 248 -0.78 -23.87 6.77
CA THR A 248 0.46 -24.30 7.43
C THR A 248 0.57 -23.68 8.82
N THR A 249 1.30 -22.59 8.98
CA THR A 249 1.40 -21.83 10.24
C THR A 249 0.70 -20.48 10.11
N GLY A 250 0.35 -19.88 11.23
CA GLY A 250 -0.25 -18.56 11.26
C GLY A 250 0.69 -17.47 10.74
N ILE A 251 2.00 -17.60 10.99
CA ILE A 251 3.03 -16.73 10.38
C ILE A 251 3.03 -16.84 8.85
N GLN A 252 2.91 -18.04 8.27
CA GLN A 252 2.88 -18.18 6.80
C GLN A 252 1.62 -17.56 6.20
N MET A 253 0.47 -17.71 6.86
CA MET A 253 -0.77 -17.01 6.50
C MET A 253 -0.62 -15.49 6.55
N LEU A 254 0.03 -14.96 7.60
CA LEU A 254 0.32 -13.53 7.72
C LEU A 254 1.25 -13.05 6.59
N LEU A 255 2.28 -13.82 6.24
CA LEU A 255 3.18 -13.49 5.14
C LEU A 255 2.47 -13.52 3.79
N ASP A 256 1.63 -14.53 3.53
CA ASP A 256 0.78 -14.58 2.32
C ASP A 256 -0.09 -13.33 2.20
N LEU A 257 -0.78 -12.95 3.28
CA LEU A 257 -1.61 -11.75 3.34
C LEU A 257 -0.79 -10.49 3.02
N LEU A 258 0.31 -10.26 3.74
CA LEU A 258 1.12 -9.04 3.59
C LEU A 258 1.75 -8.96 2.20
N HIS A 259 2.28 -10.05 1.67
CA HIS A 259 2.84 -10.06 0.32
C HIS A 259 1.77 -9.79 -0.74
N ARG A 260 0.56 -10.35 -0.59
CA ARG A 260 -0.57 -10.05 -1.48
C ARG A 260 -1.03 -8.60 -1.42
N SER A 261 -1.06 -8.01 -0.22
CA SER A 261 -1.35 -6.58 -0.05
C SER A 261 -0.31 -5.73 -0.79
N ARG A 262 0.98 -6.04 -0.62
CA ARG A 262 2.08 -5.35 -1.32
C ARG A 262 1.99 -5.42 -2.84
N PHE A 263 1.54 -6.54 -3.41
CA PHE A 263 1.27 -6.61 -4.86
C PHE A 263 0.10 -5.74 -5.31
N GLN A 264 -0.75 -5.25 -4.42
CA GLN A 264 -1.85 -4.35 -4.78
C GLN A 264 -1.49 -2.86 -4.62
N PHE A 265 -0.35 -2.54 -3.98
CA PHE A 265 0.17 -1.17 -3.90
C PHE A 265 0.31 -0.46 -5.25
N PRO A 266 0.80 -1.10 -6.32
CA PRO A 266 0.89 -0.51 -7.65
C PRO A 266 -0.41 0.07 -8.17
N ALA A 267 -1.57 -0.47 -7.81
CA ALA A 267 -2.85 0.08 -8.24
C ALA A 267 -3.06 1.51 -7.68
N MET A 268 -2.71 1.72 -6.40
CA MET A 268 -2.75 3.05 -5.80
C MET A 268 -1.71 3.96 -6.45
N GLY A 269 -0.48 3.48 -6.65
CA GLY A 269 0.57 4.23 -7.32
C GLY A 269 0.21 4.66 -8.74
N LEU A 270 -0.39 3.75 -9.52
CA LEU A 270 -0.76 3.97 -10.92
C LEU A 270 -1.74 5.13 -11.07
N GLY A 271 -2.86 5.09 -10.34
CA GLY A 271 -3.86 6.17 -10.39
C GLY A 271 -3.32 7.51 -9.89
N PHE A 272 -2.57 7.48 -8.79
CA PHE A 272 -1.99 8.68 -8.18
C PHE A 272 -0.97 9.36 -9.10
N ILE A 273 -0.04 8.59 -9.66
CA ILE A 273 0.99 9.11 -10.58
C ILE A 273 0.35 9.56 -11.89
N HIS A 274 -0.69 8.87 -12.36
CA HIS A 274 -1.46 9.32 -13.53
C HIS A 274 -2.10 10.69 -13.31
N ARG A 275 -2.74 10.92 -12.16
CA ARG A 275 -3.30 12.24 -11.82
C ARG A 275 -2.22 13.32 -11.75
N ILE A 276 -1.08 12.99 -11.14
CA ILE A 276 0.07 13.89 -11.07
C ILE A 276 0.57 14.27 -12.46
N LEU A 277 0.69 13.29 -13.36
CA LEU A 277 1.16 13.51 -14.72
C LEU A 277 0.21 14.45 -15.49
N ASP A 278 -1.10 14.22 -15.40
CA ASP A 278 -2.11 15.08 -16.02
C ASP A 278 -2.04 16.52 -15.50
N GLU A 279 -1.99 16.69 -14.17
CA GLU A 279 -1.87 18.01 -13.53
C GLU A 279 -0.56 18.72 -13.89
N ALA A 280 0.55 17.98 -13.93
CA ALA A 280 1.86 18.51 -14.28
C ALA A 280 1.91 18.99 -15.75
N ILE A 281 1.39 18.18 -16.68
CA ILE A 281 1.33 18.53 -18.11
C ILE A 281 0.38 19.71 -18.32
N ALA A 282 -0.80 19.70 -17.70
CA ALA A 282 -1.75 20.80 -17.81
C ALA A 282 -1.15 22.11 -17.28
N HIS A 283 -0.53 22.08 -16.09
CA HIS A 283 0.13 23.26 -15.53
C HIS A 283 1.28 23.75 -16.40
N ALA A 284 2.15 22.86 -16.87
CA ALA A 284 3.30 23.21 -17.67
C ALA A 284 2.91 23.86 -19.00
N ASN A 285 1.82 23.41 -19.64
CA ASN A 285 1.31 24.01 -20.88
C ASN A 285 0.67 25.39 -20.68
N LEU A 286 -0.07 25.58 -19.58
CA LEU A 286 -0.79 26.83 -19.31
C LEU A 286 0.11 27.92 -18.73
N ARG A 287 1.17 27.55 -18.00
CA ARG A 287 2.02 28.50 -17.29
C ARG A 287 3.03 29.13 -18.25
N ILE A 288 2.97 30.46 -18.39
CA ILE A 288 3.98 31.23 -19.14
C ILE A 288 5.09 31.73 -18.21
N VAL A 289 6.34 31.46 -18.58
CA VAL A 289 7.56 31.99 -17.94
C VAL A 289 8.45 32.56 -19.03
N SER A 290 8.96 33.78 -18.82
CA SER A 290 9.83 34.50 -19.78
C SER A 290 9.34 34.42 -21.24
N LYS A 291 8.03 34.60 -21.45
CA LYS A 291 7.32 34.65 -22.74
C LYS A 291 7.13 33.31 -23.48
N LYS A 292 7.45 32.16 -22.89
CA LYS A 292 7.15 30.85 -23.47
C LYS A 292 6.48 29.92 -22.45
N SER A 293 5.95 28.80 -22.93
CA SER A 293 5.34 27.79 -22.07
C SER A 293 6.37 27.23 -21.10
N LEU A 294 5.97 26.94 -19.86
CA LEU A 294 6.84 26.25 -18.90
C LEU A 294 7.24 24.88 -19.45
N PHE A 295 6.39 24.26 -20.26
CA PHE A 295 6.68 23.02 -20.99
C PHE A 295 7.90 23.13 -21.93
N ASP A 296 8.24 24.32 -22.44
CA ASP A 296 9.32 24.52 -23.41
C ASP A 296 10.73 24.57 -22.78
N TYR A 297 10.84 24.33 -21.48
CA TYR A 297 12.12 24.29 -20.77
C TYR A 297 12.60 22.84 -20.65
N ASP A 298 13.83 22.58 -21.07
CA ASP A 298 14.43 21.24 -21.06
C ASP A 298 14.35 20.56 -19.66
N GLN A 299 14.68 21.28 -18.59
CA GLN A 299 14.58 20.75 -17.23
C GLN A 299 13.14 20.39 -16.82
N VAL A 300 12.13 21.08 -17.36
CA VAL A 300 10.71 20.75 -17.15
C VAL A 300 10.36 19.49 -17.93
N GLN A 301 10.79 19.39 -19.20
CA GLN A 301 10.58 18.20 -20.01
C GLN A 301 11.25 16.97 -19.37
N SER A 302 12.48 17.09 -18.88
CA SER A 302 13.17 16.05 -18.11
C SER A 302 12.34 15.57 -16.92
N ARG A 303 11.73 16.49 -16.16
CA ARG A 303 10.86 16.15 -15.03
C ARG A 303 9.57 15.45 -15.48
N LEU A 304 8.95 15.91 -16.57
CA LEU A 304 7.75 15.28 -17.13
C LEU A 304 8.05 13.88 -17.68
N SER A 305 9.18 13.69 -18.36
CA SER A 305 9.65 12.38 -18.83
C SER A 305 9.88 11.41 -17.66
N ARG A 306 10.37 11.91 -16.53
CA ARG A 306 10.51 11.11 -15.30
C ARG A 306 9.16 10.72 -14.70
N LEU A 307 8.17 11.61 -14.69
CA LEU A 307 6.79 11.26 -14.30
C LEU A 307 6.18 10.19 -15.23
N GLN A 308 6.43 10.27 -16.54
CA GLN A 308 6.00 9.25 -17.50
C GLN A 308 6.68 7.90 -17.24
N ALA A 309 7.98 7.89 -16.96
CA ALA A 309 8.69 6.68 -16.56
C ALA A 309 8.08 6.05 -15.31
N ASN A 310 7.75 6.86 -14.30
CA ASN A 310 7.14 6.40 -13.05
C ASN A 310 5.78 5.74 -13.30
N TYR A 311 4.96 6.30 -14.19
CA TYR A 311 3.70 5.71 -14.64
C TYR A 311 3.90 4.36 -15.34
N THR A 312 4.89 4.25 -16.24
CA THR A 312 5.23 3.01 -16.95
C THR A 312 5.68 1.91 -15.98
N ILE A 313 6.53 2.24 -15.01
CA ILE A 313 7.04 1.28 -14.02
C ILE A 313 5.87 0.77 -13.15
N CYS A 314 4.98 1.66 -12.69
CA CYS A 314 3.78 1.24 -11.96
C CYS A 314 2.84 0.39 -12.82
N SER A 315 2.73 0.68 -14.12
CA SER A 315 1.96 -0.14 -15.06
C SER A 315 2.54 -1.56 -15.18
N ALA A 316 3.87 -1.69 -15.22
CA ALA A 316 4.55 -2.98 -15.26
C ALA A 316 4.29 -3.81 -14.00
N PHE A 317 4.34 -3.17 -12.83
CA PHE A 317 3.98 -3.83 -11.57
C PHE A 317 2.50 -4.20 -11.48
N CYS A 318 1.59 -3.37 -12.00
CA CYS A 318 0.17 -3.70 -12.06
C CYS A 318 -0.09 -4.94 -12.92
N LEU A 319 0.54 -5.03 -14.10
CA LEU A 319 0.46 -6.21 -14.95
C LEU A 319 0.93 -7.45 -14.19
N LYS A 320 2.13 -7.41 -13.62
CA LYS A 320 2.68 -8.55 -12.88
C LYS A 320 1.78 -8.99 -11.72
N SER A 321 1.30 -8.02 -10.95
CA SER A 321 0.42 -8.27 -9.81
C SER A 321 -0.91 -8.89 -10.22
N SER A 322 -1.45 -8.49 -11.37
CA SER A 322 -2.68 -9.07 -11.92
C SER A 322 -2.55 -10.55 -12.30
N GLU A 323 -1.34 -11.01 -12.61
CA GLU A 323 -1.06 -12.39 -13.02
C GLU A 323 -0.79 -13.33 -11.83
N ILE A 324 -0.32 -12.80 -10.69
CA ILE A 324 0.16 -13.63 -9.57
C ILE A 324 -0.69 -13.48 -8.30
N ALA A 325 -1.33 -12.33 -8.05
CA ALA A 325 -1.87 -12.01 -6.73
C ALA A 325 -3.28 -12.57 -6.46
N GLY A 326 -3.79 -13.47 -7.32
CA GLY A 326 -5.07 -14.15 -7.13
C GLY A 326 -5.12 -14.95 -5.82
N THR A 327 -6.27 -14.94 -5.15
CA THR A 327 -6.46 -15.54 -3.81
C THR A 327 -6.18 -17.04 -3.75
N GLU A 328 -6.26 -17.72 -4.89
CA GLU A 328 -5.93 -19.13 -5.09
C GLU A 328 -4.43 -19.42 -4.91
N ASN A 329 -3.55 -18.44 -5.14
CA ASN A 329 -2.11 -18.61 -5.04
C ASN A 329 -1.63 -18.41 -3.60
N ASP A 330 -0.55 -19.09 -3.19
CA ASP A 330 0.17 -18.81 -1.95
C ASP A 330 1.39 -17.92 -2.24
N LEU A 331 1.39 -16.71 -1.69
CA LEU A 331 2.41 -15.68 -1.88
C LEU A 331 3.38 -15.59 -0.71
N SER A 332 3.30 -16.48 0.28
CA SER A 332 4.20 -16.48 1.43
C SER A 332 5.69 -16.56 1.04
N ALA A 333 6.00 -17.23 -0.07
CA ALA A 333 7.36 -17.33 -0.63
C ALA A 333 7.78 -16.16 -1.55
N PHE A 334 6.86 -15.24 -1.89
CA PHE A 334 7.09 -14.15 -2.86
C PHE A 334 7.65 -12.87 -2.21
N GLY A 335 8.25 -12.98 -1.03
CA GLY A 335 8.67 -11.82 -0.23
C GLY A 335 9.63 -10.87 -0.94
N LEU A 336 10.61 -11.40 -1.71
CA LEU A 336 11.54 -10.55 -2.47
C LEU A 336 10.78 -9.68 -3.47
N GLU A 337 9.91 -10.27 -4.28
CA GLU A 337 9.23 -9.57 -5.36
C GLU A 337 8.17 -8.60 -4.81
N ALA A 338 7.42 -9.03 -3.78
CA ALA A 338 6.48 -8.17 -3.07
C ALA A 338 7.17 -6.94 -2.44
N ASN A 339 8.38 -7.12 -1.88
CA ASN A 339 9.16 -6.03 -1.32
C ASN A 339 9.66 -5.06 -2.41
N VAL A 340 10.12 -5.56 -3.55
CA VAL A 340 10.51 -4.70 -4.69
C VAL A 340 9.31 -3.86 -5.13
N VAL A 341 8.17 -4.51 -5.41
CA VAL A 341 6.96 -3.84 -5.88
C VAL A 341 6.52 -2.73 -4.92
N LYS A 342 6.43 -3.02 -3.62
CA LYS A 342 6.04 -2.05 -2.59
C LYS A 342 7.01 -0.87 -2.52
N THR A 343 8.30 -1.16 -2.36
CA THR A 343 9.32 -0.13 -2.10
C THR A 343 9.51 0.80 -3.29
N VAL A 344 9.62 0.25 -4.51
CA VAL A 344 9.75 1.07 -5.71
C VAL A 344 8.48 1.88 -5.92
N THR A 345 7.29 1.29 -5.89
CA THR A 345 6.02 2.04 -6.07
C THR A 345 5.92 3.22 -5.10
N SER A 346 6.18 3.00 -3.82
CA SER A 346 6.08 4.07 -2.80
C SER A 346 7.13 5.18 -2.97
N ASP A 347 8.34 4.86 -3.41
CA ASP A 347 9.34 5.87 -3.78
C ASP A 347 8.86 6.70 -4.99
N LEU A 348 8.34 6.04 -6.04
CA LEU A 348 7.85 6.71 -7.23
C LEU A 348 6.67 7.64 -6.92
N MET A 349 5.77 7.24 -6.02
CA MET A 349 4.67 8.10 -5.57
C MET A 349 5.21 9.39 -4.92
N GLN A 350 6.11 9.26 -3.94
CA GLN A 350 6.63 10.40 -3.21
C GLN A 350 7.47 11.33 -4.10
N GLU A 351 8.24 10.77 -5.01
CA GLU A 351 9.03 11.53 -5.98
C GLU A 351 8.14 12.28 -6.98
N SER A 352 7.07 11.63 -7.45
CA SER A 352 6.13 12.24 -8.39
C SER A 352 5.39 13.41 -7.74
N ALA A 353 4.98 13.27 -6.48
CA ALA A 353 4.33 14.35 -5.73
C ALA A 353 5.26 15.56 -5.52
N GLN A 354 6.53 15.32 -5.16
CA GLN A 354 7.54 16.38 -5.08
C GLN A 354 7.74 17.09 -6.41
N SER A 355 7.79 16.34 -7.51
CA SER A 355 7.93 16.90 -8.86
C SER A 355 6.75 17.77 -9.25
N LEU A 356 5.52 17.35 -8.95
CA LEU A 356 4.33 18.16 -9.20
C LEU A 356 4.37 19.47 -8.41
N LEU A 357 4.65 19.39 -7.10
CA LEU A 357 4.73 20.59 -6.25
C LEU A 357 5.78 21.57 -6.76
N GLN A 358 6.94 21.07 -7.19
CA GLN A 358 8.01 21.90 -7.76
C GLN A 358 7.59 22.59 -9.06
N LEU A 359 6.84 21.92 -9.94
CA LEU A 359 6.33 22.50 -11.20
C LEU A 359 5.27 23.57 -10.95
N VAL A 360 4.36 23.32 -10.00
CA VAL A 360 3.27 24.25 -9.66
C VAL A 360 3.79 25.46 -8.87
N GLY A 361 4.89 25.29 -8.13
CA GLY A 361 5.51 26.33 -7.31
C GLY A 361 4.62 26.75 -6.14
N ALA A 362 4.72 28.03 -5.73
CA ALA A 362 4.05 28.54 -4.53
C ALA A 362 2.53 28.33 -4.50
N LYS A 363 1.86 28.26 -5.67
CA LYS A 363 0.42 27.95 -5.74
C LYS A 363 0.11 26.57 -5.15
N GLY A 364 0.99 25.61 -5.37
CA GLY A 364 0.83 24.23 -4.92
C GLY A 364 1.05 24.06 -3.42
N TYR A 365 1.66 25.03 -2.74
CA TYR A 365 1.93 24.96 -1.31
C TYR A 365 0.71 25.29 -0.42
N LYS A 366 -0.44 25.60 -1.02
CA LYS A 366 -1.70 25.78 -0.30
C LYS A 366 -2.23 24.43 0.17
N ILE A 367 -2.75 24.37 1.40
CA ILE A 367 -3.28 23.14 2.00
C ILE A 367 -4.43 22.52 1.18
N ASN A 368 -5.23 23.37 0.53
CA ASN A 368 -6.34 22.99 -0.34
C ASN A 368 -5.92 22.85 -1.81
N HIS A 369 -4.64 22.66 -2.12
CA HIS A 369 -4.19 22.40 -3.48
C HIS A 369 -3.68 20.97 -3.59
N PHE A 370 -4.17 20.22 -4.59
CA PHE A 370 -3.78 18.83 -4.81
C PHE A 370 -2.26 18.60 -4.79
N ALA A 371 -1.46 19.46 -5.44
CA ALA A 371 0.01 19.36 -5.43
C ALA A 371 0.66 19.34 -4.03
N GLY A 372 0.17 20.13 -3.07
CA GLY A 372 0.68 20.15 -1.70
C GLY A 372 0.15 18.97 -0.90
N ARG A 373 -1.14 18.67 -1.04
CA ARG A 373 -1.81 17.54 -0.40
C ARG A 373 -1.21 16.20 -0.83
N SER A 374 -0.92 16.03 -2.12
CA SER A 374 -0.34 14.80 -2.67
C SER A 374 0.98 14.45 -2.01
N LEU A 375 1.81 15.45 -1.67
CA LEU A 375 3.09 15.25 -0.99
C LEU A 375 2.94 14.67 0.42
N VAL A 376 1.97 15.15 1.19
CA VAL A 376 1.70 14.67 2.55
C VAL A 376 0.94 13.34 2.54
N ASP A 377 0.01 13.15 1.60
CA ASP A 377 -0.78 11.92 1.47
C ASP A 377 0.06 10.73 0.99
N SER A 378 1.07 10.94 0.13
CA SER A 378 1.95 9.86 -0.32
C SER A 378 3.03 9.47 0.69
N ARG A 379 3.38 10.35 1.63
CA ARG A 379 4.51 10.14 2.55
C ARG A 379 4.41 8.86 3.40
N PRO A 380 3.24 8.49 3.94
CA PRO A 380 3.12 7.29 4.76
C PRO A 380 3.38 5.98 4.00
N PHE A 381 3.28 5.95 2.66
CA PHE A 381 3.47 4.73 1.87
C PHE A 381 4.91 4.18 1.93
N GLN A 382 5.90 5.03 2.21
CA GLN A 382 7.28 4.59 2.46
C GLN A 382 7.48 4.02 3.88
N ILE A 383 6.46 4.11 4.75
CA ILE A 383 6.48 3.68 6.16
C ILE A 383 5.58 2.45 6.36
N PHE A 384 4.34 2.51 5.87
CA PHE A 384 3.34 1.45 5.98
C PHE A 384 3.80 0.17 5.28
N GLU A 385 3.23 -0.98 5.69
CA GLU A 385 3.49 -2.28 5.04
C GLU A 385 4.96 -2.70 5.04
N GLY A 386 5.71 -2.20 6.03
CA GLY A 386 7.16 -2.31 6.16
C GLY A 386 7.86 -1.05 5.64
N SER A 387 8.68 -0.41 6.49
CA SER A 387 9.44 0.77 6.06
C SER A 387 10.39 0.43 4.91
N ASN A 388 10.57 1.34 3.95
CA ASN A 388 11.40 1.08 2.78
C ASN A 388 12.85 0.67 3.13
N ASP A 389 13.45 1.23 4.19
CA ASP A 389 14.80 0.82 4.63
C ASP A 389 14.89 -0.66 5.02
N ILE A 390 13.93 -1.13 5.83
CA ILE A 390 13.85 -2.54 6.24
C ILE A 390 13.59 -3.44 5.03
N LEU A 391 12.70 -3.05 4.13
CA LEU A 391 12.38 -3.86 2.96
C LEU A 391 13.55 -3.91 1.96
N TYR A 392 14.26 -2.81 1.72
CA TYR A 392 15.46 -2.80 0.89
C TYR A 392 16.57 -3.69 1.49
N HIS A 393 16.78 -3.63 2.80
CA HIS A 393 17.68 -4.54 3.48
C HIS A 393 17.27 -6.01 3.27
N GLN A 394 15.98 -6.35 3.44
CA GLN A 394 15.47 -7.70 3.23
C GLN A 394 15.61 -8.19 1.78
N ILE A 395 15.46 -7.30 0.79
CA ILE A 395 15.69 -7.61 -0.63
C ILE A 395 17.16 -8.01 -0.84
N ALA A 396 18.10 -7.21 -0.33
CA ALA A 396 19.53 -7.52 -0.41
C ALA A 396 19.85 -8.85 0.26
N ASP A 397 19.37 -9.08 1.49
CA ASP A 397 19.56 -10.34 2.22
C ASP A 397 19.04 -11.56 1.46
N SER A 398 17.89 -11.41 0.80
CA SER A 398 17.28 -12.48 0.01
C SER A 398 18.14 -12.82 -1.20
N VAL A 399 18.63 -11.81 -1.94
CA VAL A 399 19.55 -12.01 -3.07
C VAL A 399 20.88 -12.61 -2.61
N LEU A 400 21.47 -12.13 -1.52
CA LEU A 400 22.73 -12.66 -0.99
C LEU A 400 22.61 -14.14 -0.59
N LYS A 401 21.47 -14.55 -0.01
CA LYS A 401 21.19 -15.96 0.28
C LYS A 401 21.10 -16.80 -1.00
N MET A 402 20.45 -16.28 -2.04
CA MET A 402 20.36 -16.96 -3.35
C MET A 402 21.73 -17.05 -4.05
N MET A 403 22.53 -16.00 -4.01
CA MET A 403 23.91 -15.98 -4.53
C MET A 403 24.79 -17.00 -3.81
N LYS A 404 24.70 -17.08 -2.48
CA LYS A 404 25.40 -18.10 -1.68
C LYS A 404 24.95 -19.52 -2.04
N ALA A 405 23.65 -19.74 -2.23
CA ALA A 405 23.11 -21.05 -2.61
C ALA A 405 23.57 -21.49 -4.01
N THR A 406 23.74 -20.55 -4.94
CA THR A 406 24.23 -20.79 -6.31
C THR A 406 25.76 -20.73 -6.45
N LYS A 407 26.49 -20.50 -5.35
CA LYS A 407 27.95 -20.32 -5.31
C LYS A 407 28.46 -19.24 -6.28
N ASN A 408 27.68 -18.18 -6.46
CA ASN A 408 27.99 -17.10 -7.38
C ASN A 408 28.31 -15.82 -6.60
N ASN A 409 29.58 -15.44 -6.56
CA ASN A 409 30.02 -14.23 -5.85
C ASN A 409 29.97 -12.97 -6.73
N ASN A 410 29.89 -13.14 -8.05
CA ASN A 410 29.82 -12.05 -9.01
C ASN A 410 28.37 -11.66 -9.26
N PHE A 411 28.03 -10.39 -9.07
CA PHE A 411 26.64 -9.95 -9.14
C PHE A 411 26.06 -10.04 -10.57
N TYR A 412 26.79 -9.61 -11.59
CA TYR A 412 26.38 -9.78 -13.00
C TYR A 412 26.13 -11.26 -13.36
N GLN A 413 27.04 -12.16 -12.98
CA GLN A 413 26.86 -13.58 -13.27
C GLN A 413 25.60 -14.15 -12.60
N PHE A 414 25.26 -13.68 -11.40
CA PHE A 414 24.00 -14.05 -10.74
C PHE A 414 22.78 -13.52 -11.50
N LEU A 415 22.82 -12.26 -11.94
CA LEU A 415 21.71 -11.62 -12.64
C LEU A 415 21.32 -12.34 -13.94
N LYS A 416 22.26 -13.01 -14.63
CA LYS A 416 21.94 -13.82 -15.82
C LYS A 416 20.96 -14.97 -15.56
N GLY A 417 20.88 -15.47 -14.33
CA GLY A 417 19.89 -16.48 -13.91
C GLY A 417 18.67 -15.92 -13.19
N PHE A 418 18.67 -14.62 -12.87
CA PHE A 418 17.65 -13.99 -12.02
C PHE A 418 16.80 -12.96 -12.78
N THR A 419 17.43 -12.05 -13.52
CA THR A 419 16.80 -11.02 -14.37
C THR A 419 17.42 -11.05 -15.77
N ALA A 420 17.23 -12.19 -16.46
CA ALA A 420 17.93 -12.49 -17.71
C ALA A 420 17.69 -11.45 -18.82
N ARG A 421 16.50 -10.82 -18.88
CA ARG A 421 16.19 -9.80 -19.90
C ARG A 421 17.06 -8.54 -19.78
N VAL A 422 17.56 -8.26 -18.57
CA VAL A 422 18.22 -7.00 -18.23
C VAL A 422 19.73 -7.15 -18.08
N ALA A 423 20.20 -8.33 -17.65
CA ALA A 423 21.56 -8.55 -17.16
C ALA A 423 22.66 -7.96 -18.08
N ASP A 424 22.58 -8.21 -19.38
CA ASP A 424 23.57 -7.73 -20.35
C ASP A 424 23.52 -6.21 -20.51
N SER A 425 22.33 -5.61 -20.44
CA SER A 425 22.15 -4.15 -20.60
C SER A 425 22.70 -3.32 -19.45
N VAL A 426 23.00 -3.96 -18.31
CA VAL A 426 23.57 -3.33 -17.11
C VAL A 426 24.98 -3.86 -16.79
N HIS A 427 25.56 -4.70 -17.65
CA HIS A 427 26.85 -5.39 -17.42
C HIS A 427 27.94 -4.50 -16.82
N GLU A 428 28.25 -3.38 -17.49
CA GLU A 428 29.33 -2.46 -17.08
C GLU A 428 29.12 -1.88 -15.67
N MET A 429 27.87 -1.78 -15.20
CA MET A 429 27.53 -1.23 -13.88
C MET A 429 27.57 -2.29 -12.78
N VAL A 430 27.37 -3.58 -13.10
CA VAL A 430 27.09 -4.62 -12.10
C VAL A 430 28.06 -5.81 -12.14
N ASN A 431 29.06 -5.77 -13.02
CA ASN A 431 30.10 -6.79 -13.08
C ASN A 431 31.18 -6.58 -12.03
N PHE A 432 30.88 -6.97 -10.80
CA PHE A 432 31.83 -6.97 -9.68
C PHE A 432 31.53 -8.13 -8.71
N ASP A 433 32.54 -8.50 -7.93
CA ASP A 433 32.39 -9.47 -6.85
C ASP A 433 31.91 -8.80 -5.56
N LEU A 434 30.98 -9.45 -4.86
CA LEU A 434 30.48 -8.96 -3.58
C LEU A 434 31.44 -9.34 -2.44
N HIS A 435 31.85 -8.35 -1.65
CA HIS A 435 32.66 -8.55 -0.45
C HIS A 435 31.78 -8.47 0.81
N ILE A 436 31.62 -9.61 1.49
CA ILE A 436 30.79 -9.80 2.69
C ILE A 436 31.73 -9.92 3.91
N PRO A 437 31.40 -9.38 5.11
CA PRO A 437 30.13 -8.79 5.53
C PRO A 437 29.89 -7.36 5.03
N LEU A 438 28.63 -7.04 4.74
CA LEU A 438 28.17 -5.70 4.39
C LEU A 438 27.56 -5.02 5.62
N SER A 439 27.78 -3.72 5.76
CA SER A 439 27.05 -2.91 6.75
C SER A 439 25.58 -2.79 6.36
N GLN A 440 24.70 -2.48 7.34
CA GLN A 440 23.28 -2.29 7.06
C GLN A 440 23.04 -1.22 5.98
N ARG A 441 23.81 -0.11 6.00
CA ARG A 441 23.74 0.95 4.99
C ARG A 441 24.01 0.39 3.58
N LYS A 442 25.06 -0.42 3.43
CA LYS A 442 25.40 -1.06 2.15
C LYS A 442 24.34 -2.06 1.69
N LEU A 443 23.70 -2.78 2.63
CA LEU A 443 22.58 -3.67 2.32
C LEU A 443 21.37 -2.89 1.80
N VAL A 444 21.06 -1.73 2.39
CA VAL A 444 19.98 -0.86 1.88
C VAL A 444 20.30 -0.33 0.48
N ASP A 445 21.51 0.20 0.27
CA ASP A 445 21.94 0.70 -1.05
C ASP A 445 21.90 -0.41 -2.11
N PHE A 446 22.38 -1.61 -1.77
CA PHE A 446 22.34 -2.76 -2.66
C PHE A 446 20.91 -3.22 -2.95
N GLY A 447 20.03 -3.21 -1.94
CA GLY A 447 18.60 -3.49 -2.09
C GLY A 447 17.91 -2.55 -3.07
N LYS A 448 18.27 -1.25 -3.05
CA LYS A 448 17.78 -0.27 -4.02
C LYS A 448 18.25 -0.60 -5.43
N VAL A 449 19.53 -0.92 -5.63
CA VAL A 449 20.09 -1.35 -6.92
C VAL A 449 19.33 -2.55 -7.48
N ILE A 450 19.20 -3.63 -6.68
CA ILE A 450 18.46 -4.84 -7.07
C ILE A 450 17.04 -4.48 -7.49
N SER A 451 16.35 -3.65 -6.70
CA SER A 451 14.96 -3.29 -6.96
C SER A 451 14.78 -2.55 -8.29
N ARG A 452 15.71 -1.66 -8.67
CA ARG A 452 15.67 -0.98 -9.97
C ARG A 452 15.96 -1.93 -11.13
N ILE A 453 16.88 -2.88 -10.97
CA ILE A 453 17.14 -3.92 -11.99
C ILE A 453 15.92 -4.84 -12.19
N VAL A 454 15.27 -5.28 -11.10
CA VAL A 454 14.03 -6.06 -11.18
C VAL A 454 12.90 -5.23 -11.83
N SER A 455 12.82 -3.93 -11.53
CA SER A 455 11.88 -3.03 -12.20
C SER A 455 12.10 -2.97 -13.72
N MET A 456 13.36 -2.93 -14.17
CA MET A 456 13.69 -2.99 -15.59
C MET A 456 13.21 -4.30 -16.24
N ASP A 457 13.33 -5.43 -15.55
CA ASP A 457 12.88 -6.73 -16.06
C ASP A 457 11.35 -6.76 -16.24
N HIS A 458 10.61 -6.19 -15.29
CA HIS A 458 9.16 -6.03 -15.42
C HIS A 458 8.77 -5.05 -16.53
N VAL A 459 9.52 -3.96 -16.75
CA VAL A 459 9.28 -3.02 -17.85
C VAL A 459 9.50 -3.70 -19.20
N LEU A 460 10.57 -4.49 -19.36
CA LEU A 460 10.78 -5.28 -20.59
C LEU A 460 9.67 -6.34 -20.78
N TYR A 461 9.22 -6.98 -19.71
CA TYR A 461 8.07 -7.88 -19.78
C TYR A 461 6.79 -7.15 -20.22
N LEU A 462 6.58 -5.91 -19.77
CA LEU A 462 5.46 -5.08 -20.20
C LEU A 462 5.56 -4.72 -21.70
N GLU A 463 6.78 -4.51 -22.23
CA GLU A 463 7.03 -4.33 -23.67
C GLU A 463 6.64 -5.58 -24.47
N GLU A 464 7.00 -6.79 -23.99
CA GLU A 464 6.62 -8.07 -24.61
C GLU A 464 5.09 -8.22 -24.72
N LYS A 465 4.32 -7.60 -23.81
CA LYS A 465 2.84 -7.57 -23.86
C LYS A 465 2.27 -6.50 -24.79
N GLY A 466 3.10 -5.73 -25.48
CA GLY A 466 2.69 -4.73 -26.47
C GLY A 466 2.36 -3.36 -25.88
N PHE A 467 2.88 -3.00 -24.71
CA PHE A 467 2.79 -1.63 -24.20
C PHE A 467 3.58 -0.65 -25.08
N ARG A 468 3.24 0.64 -25.04
CA ARG A 468 3.82 1.61 -25.99
C ARG A 468 5.33 1.75 -25.82
N LYS A 469 6.07 1.56 -26.92
CA LYS A 469 7.54 1.54 -26.94
C LYS A 469 8.20 2.84 -26.46
N ASP A 470 7.64 3.99 -26.83
CA ASP A 470 8.15 5.31 -26.40
C ASP A 470 8.18 5.46 -24.87
N LEU A 471 7.14 4.97 -24.18
CA LEU A 471 7.05 4.97 -22.73
C LEU A 471 8.00 3.94 -22.08
N ILE A 472 8.19 2.80 -22.72
CA ILE A 472 9.14 1.76 -22.29
C ILE A 472 10.56 2.31 -22.36
N GLU A 473 10.96 2.89 -23.50
CA GLU A 473 12.30 3.45 -23.71
C GLU A 473 12.63 4.52 -22.66
N ASN A 474 11.70 5.45 -22.41
CA ASN A 474 11.86 6.46 -21.37
C ASN A 474 12.04 5.84 -19.97
N ALA A 475 11.22 4.84 -19.62
CA ALA A 475 11.33 4.16 -18.33
C ALA A 475 12.67 3.44 -18.16
N LEU A 476 13.15 2.76 -19.19
CA LEU A 476 14.44 2.07 -19.18
C LEU A 476 15.62 3.04 -19.06
N ILE A 477 15.57 4.20 -19.73
CA ILE A 477 16.60 5.24 -19.61
C ILE A 477 16.66 5.76 -18.16
N VAL A 478 15.51 6.09 -17.58
CA VAL A 478 15.42 6.58 -16.20
C VAL A 478 15.94 5.55 -15.19
N LEU A 479 15.52 4.29 -15.31
CA LEU A 479 15.99 3.21 -14.43
C LEU A 479 17.49 2.96 -14.57
N LYS A 480 18.06 3.00 -15.78
CA LYS A 480 19.51 2.86 -15.98
C LYS A 480 20.29 3.99 -15.31
N GLN A 481 19.81 5.22 -15.42
CA GLN A 481 20.41 6.37 -14.74
C GLN A 481 20.38 6.19 -13.21
N GLU A 482 19.28 5.70 -12.66
CA GLU A 482 19.17 5.41 -11.23
C GLU A 482 20.10 4.29 -10.78
N VAL A 483 20.18 3.19 -11.53
CA VAL A 483 21.12 2.10 -11.24
C VAL A 483 22.55 2.63 -11.23
N SER A 484 22.94 3.47 -12.20
CA SER A 484 24.26 4.09 -12.25
C SER A 484 24.55 4.98 -11.02
N ALA A 485 23.59 5.80 -10.60
CA ALA A 485 23.76 6.65 -9.41
C ALA A 485 23.83 5.82 -8.11
N LEU A 486 22.97 4.82 -7.97
CA LEU A 486 22.91 3.95 -6.81
C LEU A 486 24.15 3.05 -6.69
N ILE A 487 24.68 2.55 -7.80
CA ILE A 487 25.89 1.72 -7.75
C ILE A 487 27.12 2.55 -7.36
N ASN A 488 27.22 3.79 -7.84
CA ASN A 488 28.28 4.69 -7.38
C ASN A 488 28.18 4.95 -5.87
N THR A 489 26.97 5.14 -5.35
CA THR A 489 26.73 5.26 -3.90
C THR A 489 27.12 3.98 -3.15
N TYR A 490 26.78 2.82 -3.72
CA TYR A 490 27.14 1.51 -3.16
C TYR A 490 28.66 1.27 -3.15
N HIS A 491 29.43 1.76 -4.11
CA HIS A 491 30.89 1.65 -4.09
C HIS A 491 31.57 2.72 -3.22
N TYR A 492 30.92 3.87 -3.01
CA TYR A 492 31.51 4.97 -2.26
C TYR A 492 31.78 4.59 -0.79
N PRO A 493 33.03 4.72 -0.28
CA PRO A 493 33.33 4.41 1.11
C PRO A 493 32.73 5.49 2.03
N ASN A 494 31.56 5.22 2.60
CA ASN A 494 30.92 6.15 3.54
C ASN A 494 31.23 5.76 5.00
N SER A 495 32.17 6.48 5.60
CA SER A 495 32.57 6.39 7.01
C SER A 495 31.91 7.44 7.91
N SER A 496 30.81 8.05 7.48
CA SER A 496 30.11 9.05 8.30
C SER A 496 29.51 8.42 9.56
N HIS A 497 29.77 9.06 10.71
CA HIS A 497 29.24 8.70 12.02
C HIS A 497 28.42 9.86 12.60
N VAL A 498 27.49 9.53 13.51
CA VAL A 498 26.71 10.55 14.23
C VAL A 498 27.64 11.36 15.13
N VAL A 499 27.54 12.69 15.06
CA VAL A 499 28.20 13.61 15.99
C VAL A 499 27.18 13.97 17.08
N ALA A 500 27.30 13.38 18.26
CA ALA A 500 26.29 13.54 19.32
C ALA A 500 26.25 14.96 19.89
N ASN A 501 27.41 15.59 20.06
CA ASN A 501 27.55 16.97 20.56
C ASN A 501 27.74 17.95 19.42
N TYR A 502 26.91 17.85 18.37
CA TYR A 502 27.09 18.65 17.15
C TYR A 502 26.93 20.16 17.39
N GLU A 503 26.43 20.62 18.53
CA GLU A 503 26.19 22.04 18.86
C GLU A 503 27.48 22.76 19.32
N ASP A 504 28.45 22.03 19.87
CA ASP A 504 29.72 22.60 20.33
C ASP A 504 30.53 23.11 19.13
N ASN A 505 30.85 24.41 19.12
CA ASN A 505 31.62 25.07 18.05
C ASN A 505 31.05 24.90 16.63
N SER A 506 29.74 24.71 16.49
CA SER A 506 29.07 24.59 15.18
C SER A 506 28.15 25.76 14.84
N ASN A 507 27.95 26.69 15.76
CA ASN A 507 27.20 27.90 15.47
C ASN A 507 27.95 28.74 14.44
N TRP A 508 27.48 28.74 13.18
CA TRP A 508 28.10 29.45 12.07
C TRP A 508 28.30 30.94 12.35
N PHE A 509 27.43 31.55 13.17
CA PHE A 509 27.52 32.95 13.56
C PHE A 509 28.79 33.27 14.36
N SER A 510 29.31 32.30 15.13
CA SER A 510 30.53 32.47 15.93
C SER A 510 31.81 32.51 15.08
N PHE A 511 31.71 32.28 13.77
CA PHE A 511 32.82 32.27 12.81
C PHE A 511 32.65 33.34 11.70
N ALA A 512 31.66 34.21 11.83
CA ALA A 512 31.31 35.26 10.87
C ALA A 512 31.95 36.61 11.19
#